data_AF-A0AAU3ACX7-F1
#
_entry.id   AF-A0AAU3ACX7-F1
#
_cell.length_a   1.000
_cell.length_b   1.000
_cell.length_c   1.000
_cell.angle_alpha   90.00
_cell.angle_beta   90.00
_cell.angle_gamma   90.00
#
_symmetry.space_group_name_H-M   'P 1'
#
loop_
_entity.id
_entity.type
_entity.pdbx_description
1 polymer ?
#
loop_
_entity_poly.entity_id
_entity_poly.type
_entity_poly.pdbx_seq_one_letter_code
_entity_poly.pdbx_strand_id
1 'polypeptide(L)'
;MRQARSRRRRVGRLAGLFLALLATVSTSRTGAVAAARPAPAAAASAMDTVAAMQPSWNLGNTLDAVPDETSWGNPPVTKALFDTVRSQGFRSVRIPVTWGNHQSDQAPYTIDAAFLGRVRQVVDWAQADGLRVVLNMHHDSWQWINKMATDHDQVLARYDATWQQIATAFKDEPRTLLFESINEPAFDNADDARKTALVDELNTSFHSIVRASGGANAQRLLVLPTVGATPDQTLMDDLAATIDGLDDPNMVATVHYYSFWPFSVNIAGYTRFDATVQQDMTDAFARMHDTFVAKGIPVYLGEYGLLSYPDYTHQDYVERGEALKYFEALGHTARVNGVTTALWDPFSLLNRETLRWRDPALFALVKSSWTTRSGTASSGKVYVRKADPVTDQSLTLNLNLNGTSFRGLWLGGKKLAQGVDYTVSRDRLTLTAAALKRLTGDRAYGVNATLQARFSSGVPWRIDVTTYDPPLLADTTGTTSSFAAPARFRGDSLATMEARYADGANAGPADWTSYQQFGTAFAPDYDGGTLRLTADFLNSLKDGVPVTLTFHFWSGATVTYQVTRSGDTVTGTAVS
;
A
#
# COMPACT_ATOMS: atom_id res chain seq x y z
N MET A 1 40.15 50.34 -35.96
CA MET A 1 40.87 51.58 -35.63
C MET A 1 40.64 51.86 -34.14
N ARG A 2 41.75 51.97 -33.38
CA ARG A 2 41.98 52.67 -32.09
C ARG A 2 41.03 52.37 -30.90
N GLN A 3 41.52 51.64 -29.88
CA GLN A 3 42.25 52.13 -28.68
C GLN A 3 41.30 52.73 -27.64
N ALA A 4 41.43 52.59 -26.32
CA ALA A 4 42.26 51.84 -25.35
C ALA A 4 41.56 52.11 -23.98
N ARG A 5 41.79 51.49 -22.82
CA ARG A 5 43.03 51.28 -22.05
C ARG A 5 42.57 50.68 -20.68
N SER A 6 43.12 49.54 -20.25
CA SER A 6 44.06 49.39 -19.11
C SER A 6 43.45 49.55 -17.70
N ARG A 7 43.67 48.66 -16.72
CA ARG A 7 44.97 48.31 -16.07
C ARG A 7 44.80 47.03 -15.22
N ARG A 8 45.66 46.01 -15.36
CA ARG A 8 46.92 45.72 -14.57
C ARG A 8 46.62 45.29 -13.12
N ARG A 9 47.29 44.35 -12.45
CA ARG A 9 48.55 43.56 -12.60
C ARG A 9 48.66 42.73 -11.28
N ARG A 10 49.25 41.54 -11.20
CA ARG A 10 50.69 41.21 -10.94
C ARG A 10 50.70 39.67 -10.70
N VAL A 11 51.50 38.82 -11.34
CA VAL A 11 52.97 38.66 -11.44
C VAL A 11 53.61 37.94 -10.25
N GLY A 12 54.26 36.80 -10.57
CA GLY A 12 55.47 36.23 -9.94
C GLY A 12 55.73 34.82 -10.50
N ARG A 13 56.57 34.61 -11.55
CA ARG A 13 58.06 34.50 -11.58
C ARG A 13 58.58 33.27 -10.81
N LEU A 14 59.47 32.37 -11.28
CA LEU A 14 60.67 32.44 -12.13
C LEU A 14 61.06 31.00 -12.61
N ALA A 15 61.50 30.81 -13.87
CA ALA A 15 62.88 30.49 -14.34
C ALA A 15 63.37 29.04 -14.05
N GLY A 16 63.68 28.22 -15.08
CA GLY A 16 64.99 28.12 -15.78
C GLY A 16 65.71 26.85 -15.26
N LEU A 17 66.49 26.03 -15.96
CA LEU A 17 67.31 26.20 -17.16
C LEU A 17 67.99 24.83 -17.50
N PHE A 18 68.24 24.58 -18.79
CA PHE A 18 69.26 23.74 -19.49
C PHE A 18 69.56 22.23 -19.23
N LEU A 19 69.50 21.52 -20.37
CA LEU A 19 70.23 20.35 -20.90
C LEU A 19 71.41 19.73 -20.10
N ALA A 20 71.43 18.39 -20.07
CA ALA A 20 72.57 17.59 -20.54
C ALA A 20 72.14 16.16 -20.90
N LEU A 21 72.50 15.73 -22.11
CA LEU A 21 72.28 14.41 -22.69
C LEU A 21 73.45 13.49 -22.30
N LEU A 22 73.18 12.33 -21.72
CA LEU A 22 74.14 11.23 -21.61
C LEU A 22 73.42 9.93 -21.93
N ALA A 23 73.73 9.39 -23.11
CA ALA A 23 73.30 8.09 -23.56
C ALA A 23 74.18 7.02 -22.90
N THR A 24 73.60 6.21 -22.02
CA THR A 24 74.14 4.92 -21.60
C THR A 24 73.14 3.84 -22.00
N VAL A 25 73.56 2.99 -22.92
CA VAL A 25 72.83 1.77 -23.31
C VAL A 25 72.93 0.78 -22.15
N SER A 26 71.82 0.59 -21.44
CA SER A 26 71.66 -0.40 -20.39
C SER A 26 70.58 -1.40 -20.81
N THR A 27 70.99 -2.59 -21.23
CA THR A 27 70.10 -3.72 -21.48
C THR A 27 69.35 -4.08 -20.19
N SER A 28 68.07 -3.72 -20.11
CA SER A 28 67.20 -4.03 -18.98
C SER A 28 65.99 -4.81 -19.48
N ARG A 29 65.85 -6.05 -19.00
CA ARG A 29 64.73 -6.95 -19.27
C ARG A 29 63.40 -6.24 -18.99
N THR A 30 62.55 -6.12 -20.00
CA THR A 30 61.14 -5.74 -19.80
C THR A 30 60.39 -6.92 -19.20
N GLY A 31 60.35 -6.99 -17.87
CA GLY A 31 59.32 -7.74 -17.17
C GLY A 31 58.01 -6.98 -17.35
N ALA A 32 57.09 -7.55 -18.13
CA ALA A 32 55.73 -7.04 -18.20
C ALA A 32 55.08 -7.18 -16.82
N VAL A 33 54.99 -6.08 -16.08
CA VAL A 33 54.16 -6.01 -14.87
C VAL A 33 52.72 -5.98 -15.38
N ALA A 34 52.05 -7.13 -15.32
CA ALA A 34 50.62 -7.20 -15.51
C ALA A 34 49.97 -6.25 -14.50
N ALA A 35 49.33 -5.19 -14.99
CA ALA A 35 48.49 -4.35 -14.16
C ALA A 35 47.44 -5.24 -13.50
N ALA A 36 47.49 -5.35 -12.17
CA ALA A 36 46.48 -6.07 -11.41
C ALA A 36 45.11 -5.49 -11.80
N ARG A 37 44.20 -6.35 -12.24
CA ARG A 37 42.78 -5.99 -12.38
C ARG A 37 42.33 -5.40 -11.03
N PRO A 38 41.58 -4.28 -11.02
CA PRO A 38 40.98 -3.82 -9.79
C PRO A 38 40.17 -4.98 -9.20
N ALA A 39 40.33 -5.22 -7.90
CA ALA A 39 39.50 -6.19 -7.19
C ALA A 39 38.03 -5.91 -7.51
N PRO A 40 37.19 -6.94 -7.70
CA PRO A 40 35.75 -6.73 -7.82
C PRO A 40 35.32 -5.85 -6.65
N ALA A 41 34.58 -4.77 -6.92
CA ALA A 41 33.97 -4.00 -5.85
C ALA A 41 33.22 -4.99 -4.94
N ALA A 42 33.43 -4.88 -3.62
CA ALA A 42 32.69 -5.70 -2.67
C ALA A 42 31.20 -5.57 -2.98
N ALA A 43 30.48 -6.70 -3.07
CA ALA A 43 29.04 -6.67 -3.30
C ALA A 43 28.38 -5.78 -2.24
N ALA A 44 27.42 -4.94 -2.64
CA ALA A 44 26.69 -4.08 -1.70
C ALA A 44 26.06 -4.94 -0.59
N SER A 45 26.04 -4.43 0.64
CA SER A 45 25.45 -5.15 1.77
C SER A 45 23.95 -5.41 1.54
N ALA A 46 23.36 -6.36 2.27
CA ALA A 46 21.92 -6.59 2.25
C ALA A 46 21.15 -5.31 2.59
N MET A 47 21.61 -4.58 3.60
CA MET A 47 21.09 -3.27 4.00
C MET A 47 21.09 -2.25 2.85
N ASP A 48 22.24 -2.05 2.19
CA ASP A 48 22.35 -1.08 1.09
C ASP A 48 21.50 -1.48 -0.11
N THR A 49 21.44 -2.79 -0.40
CA THR A 49 20.71 -3.31 -1.54
C THR A 49 19.21 -3.14 -1.36
N VAL A 50 18.68 -3.46 -0.17
CA VAL A 50 17.26 -3.30 0.16
C VAL A 50 16.90 -1.81 0.26
N ALA A 51 17.72 -0.98 0.89
CA ALA A 51 17.51 0.47 0.89
C ALA A 51 17.44 1.05 -0.54
N ALA A 52 18.23 0.52 -1.48
CA ALA A 52 18.20 0.93 -2.89
C ALA A 52 16.95 0.44 -3.67
N MET A 53 16.18 -0.50 -3.12
CA MET A 53 14.89 -0.95 -3.66
C MET A 53 13.77 0.07 -3.39
N GLN A 54 13.91 0.95 -2.40
CA GLN A 54 12.85 1.90 -2.06
C GLN A 54 12.60 2.92 -3.18
N PRO A 55 11.36 3.06 -3.70
CA PRO A 55 10.14 2.30 -3.38
C PRO A 55 9.90 1.10 -4.33
N SER A 56 9.15 0.12 -3.83
CA SER A 56 8.73 -1.08 -4.55
C SER A 56 7.23 -1.07 -4.89
N TRP A 57 6.85 -1.82 -5.91
CA TRP A 57 5.46 -2.02 -6.37
C TRP A 57 5.17 -3.52 -6.53
N ASN A 58 3.98 -3.99 -6.18
CA ASN A 58 3.58 -5.39 -6.41
C ASN A 58 2.80 -5.52 -7.72
N LEU A 59 3.18 -6.52 -8.52
CA LEU A 59 2.39 -6.98 -9.66
C LEU A 59 1.28 -7.95 -9.19
N GLY A 60 0.40 -7.47 -8.30
CA GLY A 60 -0.64 -8.30 -7.68
C GLY A 60 -1.73 -8.76 -8.65
N ASN A 61 -2.42 -9.85 -8.32
CA ASN A 61 -3.49 -10.48 -9.08
C ASN A 61 -3.14 -10.79 -10.55
N THR A 62 -1.88 -11.14 -10.78
CA THR A 62 -1.29 -11.45 -12.08
C THR A 62 -0.79 -12.89 -12.08
N LEU A 63 0.52 -13.16 -12.01
CA LEU A 63 1.06 -14.51 -12.00
C LEU A 63 0.73 -15.28 -10.72
N ASP A 64 0.25 -14.59 -9.69
CA ASP A 64 -0.36 -15.10 -8.48
C ASP A 64 -1.82 -15.52 -8.65
N ALA A 65 -2.51 -15.04 -9.70
CA ALA A 65 -3.89 -15.42 -9.97
C ALA A 65 -4.02 -16.91 -10.28
N VAL A 66 -5.21 -17.44 -9.99
CA VAL A 66 -5.51 -18.87 -10.09
C VAL A 66 -6.60 -19.10 -11.14
N PRO A 67 -6.38 -19.96 -12.15
CA PRO A 67 -5.14 -20.66 -12.46
C PRO A 67 -4.09 -19.85 -13.25
N ASP A 68 -4.47 -18.86 -14.05
CA ASP A 68 -3.59 -18.20 -15.02
C ASP A 68 -3.46 -16.68 -14.78
N GLU A 69 -2.46 -16.05 -15.42
CA GLU A 69 -2.12 -14.64 -15.18
C GLU A 69 -3.25 -13.62 -15.47
N THR A 70 -4.29 -14.06 -16.19
CA THR A 70 -5.47 -13.27 -16.54
C THR A 70 -6.75 -13.70 -15.82
N SER A 71 -6.70 -14.76 -15.00
CA SER A 71 -7.90 -15.36 -14.39
C SER A 71 -8.63 -14.44 -13.43
N TRP A 72 -7.93 -13.45 -12.85
CA TRP A 72 -8.51 -12.45 -11.94
C TRP A 72 -8.69 -11.07 -12.59
N GLY A 73 -8.82 -11.04 -13.93
CA GLY A 73 -9.24 -9.85 -14.69
C GLY A 73 -8.11 -8.90 -15.11
N ASN A 74 -6.87 -9.19 -14.74
CA ASN A 74 -5.72 -8.45 -15.27
C ASN A 74 -5.42 -8.81 -16.73
N PRO A 75 -4.99 -7.86 -17.57
CA PRO A 75 -4.43 -8.18 -18.87
C PRO A 75 -3.06 -8.87 -18.71
N PRO A 76 -2.61 -9.65 -19.72
CA PRO A 76 -1.25 -10.18 -19.76
C PRO A 76 -0.20 -9.09 -19.52
N VAL A 77 0.84 -9.42 -18.75
CA VAL A 77 1.96 -8.50 -18.50
C VAL A 77 2.61 -8.09 -19.82
N THR A 78 2.97 -6.82 -19.93
CA THR A 78 3.72 -6.26 -21.07
C THR A 78 4.98 -5.55 -20.60
N LYS A 79 5.98 -5.43 -21.47
CA LYS A 79 7.18 -4.64 -21.18
C LYS A 79 6.86 -3.16 -20.87
N ALA A 80 5.87 -2.59 -21.55
CA ALA A 80 5.41 -1.21 -21.36
C ALA A 80 4.88 -0.92 -19.94
N LEU A 81 4.38 -1.95 -19.25
CA LEU A 81 4.00 -1.85 -17.85
C LEU A 81 5.21 -1.50 -16.98
N PHE A 82 6.33 -2.20 -17.16
CA PHE A 82 7.56 -1.93 -16.39
C PHE A 82 8.21 -0.60 -16.78
N ASP A 83 8.15 -0.20 -18.06
CA ASP A 83 8.59 1.13 -18.50
C ASP A 83 7.82 2.21 -17.72
N THR A 84 6.51 2.00 -17.58
CA THR A 84 5.62 2.89 -16.84
C THR A 84 5.98 2.88 -15.35
N VAL A 85 6.02 1.72 -14.70
CA VAL A 85 6.36 1.58 -13.27
C VAL A 85 7.69 2.26 -12.96
N ARG A 86 8.71 2.03 -13.79
CA ARG A 86 10.01 2.69 -13.64
C ARG A 86 9.93 4.20 -13.79
N SER A 87 9.21 4.70 -14.81
CA SER A 87 9.00 6.14 -15.03
C SER A 87 8.27 6.84 -13.87
N GLN A 88 7.42 6.09 -13.15
CA GLN A 88 6.71 6.60 -11.97
C GLN A 88 7.62 6.74 -10.74
N GLY A 89 8.85 6.21 -10.78
CA GLY A 89 9.87 6.40 -9.76
C GLY A 89 10.16 5.17 -8.91
N PHE A 90 9.46 4.06 -9.14
CA PHE A 90 9.77 2.78 -8.51
C PHE A 90 11.17 2.29 -8.89
N ARG A 91 11.83 1.61 -7.94
CA ARG A 91 13.19 1.06 -8.09
C ARG A 91 13.22 -0.45 -7.98
N SER A 92 12.13 -1.05 -7.52
CA SER A 92 11.93 -2.48 -7.52
C SER A 92 10.46 -2.85 -7.78
N VAL A 93 10.26 -4.12 -8.09
CA VAL A 93 8.95 -4.75 -8.24
C VAL A 93 8.95 -6.09 -7.50
N ARG A 94 7.86 -6.43 -6.83
CA ARG A 94 7.56 -7.78 -6.37
C ARG A 94 6.63 -8.45 -7.37
N ILE A 95 6.99 -9.64 -7.80
CA ILE A 95 6.29 -10.45 -8.79
C ILE A 95 5.81 -11.69 -8.04
N PRO A 96 4.62 -11.62 -7.42
CA PRO A 96 4.04 -12.77 -6.76
C PRO A 96 3.65 -13.83 -7.80
N VAL A 97 3.92 -15.11 -7.53
CA VAL A 97 3.64 -16.22 -8.45
C VAL A 97 3.04 -17.41 -7.71
N THR A 98 1.92 -17.92 -8.21
CA THR A 98 1.30 -19.15 -7.71
C THR A 98 1.66 -20.30 -8.65
N TRP A 99 2.40 -21.28 -8.14
CA TRP A 99 2.96 -22.36 -8.96
C TRP A 99 2.06 -23.60 -8.98
N GLY A 100 1.17 -23.73 -7.99
CA GLY A 100 0.24 -24.84 -7.75
C GLY A 100 -0.43 -25.41 -9.00
N ASN A 101 -0.98 -24.55 -9.85
CA ASN A 101 -1.71 -24.92 -11.07
C ASN A 101 -0.82 -25.21 -12.28
N HIS A 102 0.47 -24.91 -12.19
CA HIS A 102 1.46 -25.01 -13.26
C HIS A 102 2.55 -26.02 -12.95
N GLN A 103 2.25 -27.02 -12.13
CA GLN A 103 3.17 -28.11 -11.79
C GLN A 103 2.45 -29.46 -11.85
N SER A 104 3.20 -30.53 -12.10
CA SER A 104 2.70 -31.90 -11.95
C SER A 104 2.25 -32.16 -10.51
N ASP A 105 1.11 -32.84 -10.33
CA ASP A 105 0.62 -33.28 -9.02
C ASP A 105 1.48 -34.40 -8.38
N GLN A 106 2.39 -34.98 -9.17
CA GLN A 106 3.28 -36.07 -8.77
C GLN A 106 4.74 -35.66 -8.86
N ALA A 107 5.57 -36.21 -7.96
CA ALA A 107 7.01 -36.09 -7.99
C ALA A 107 7.56 -36.44 -9.41
N PRO A 108 8.49 -35.65 -9.97
CA PRO A 108 9.27 -34.59 -9.31
C PRO A 108 8.61 -33.20 -9.33
N TYR A 109 7.27 -33.11 -9.41
CA TYR A 109 6.49 -31.87 -9.38
C TYR A 109 6.97 -30.87 -10.44
N THR A 110 7.21 -31.37 -11.66
CA THR A 110 7.78 -30.57 -12.75
C THR A 110 6.90 -29.37 -13.05
N ILE A 111 7.50 -28.17 -13.01
CA ILE A 111 6.84 -26.92 -13.41
C ILE A 111 6.67 -26.93 -14.94
N ASP A 112 5.49 -26.54 -15.40
CA ASP A 112 5.21 -26.36 -16.81
C ASP A 112 6.24 -25.41 -17.45
N ALA A 113 6.88 -25.89 -18.51
CA ALA A 113 8.00 -25.17 -19.13
C ALA A 113 7.56 -23.85 -19.79
N ALA A 114 6.32 -23.78 -20.29
CA ALA A 114 5.81 -22.55 -20.89
C ALA A 114 5.52 -21.49 -19.82
N PHE A 115 4.93 -21.90 -18.70
CA PHE A 115 4.70 -21.02 -17.55
C PHE A 115 6.00 -20.54 -16.93
N LEU A 116 6.98 -21.42 -16.69
CA LEU A 116 8.30 -21.02 -16.20
C LEU A 116 9.00 -20.04 -17.17
N GLY A 117 8.89 -20.29 -18.47
CA GLY A 117 9.37 -19.38 -19.52
C GLY A 117 8.67 -18.02 -19.49
N ARG A 118 7.36 -17.99 -19.22
CA ARG A 118 6.58 -16.77 -19.05
C ARG A 118 7.02 -15.98 -17.81
N VAL A 119 7.18 -16.63 -16.67
CA VAL A 119 7.68 -15.97 -15.44
C VAL A 119 9.06 -15.36 -15.68
N ARG A 120 9.98 -16.09 -16.33
CA ARG A 120 11.29 -15.55 -16.72
C ARG A 120 11.19 -14.31 -17.59
N GLN A 121 10.37 -14.35 -18.64
CA GLN A 121 10.18 -13.19 -19.51
C GLN A 121 9.72 -11.95 -18.73
N VAL A 122 8.81 -12.13 -17.77
CA VAL A 122 8.30 -11.05 -16.92
C VAL A 122 9.39 -10.51 -15.99
N VAL A 123 10.22 -11.38 -15.39
CA VAL A 123 11.40 -10.99 -14.60
C VAL A 123 12.41 -10.22 -15.46
N ASP A 124 12.73 -10.72 -16.65
CA ASP A 124 13.69 -10.11 -17.58
C ASP A 124 13.24 -8.71 -18.00
N TRP A 125 11.95 -8.54 -18.29
CA TRP A 125 11.39 -7.24 -18.63
C TRP A 125 11.50 -6.22 -17.51
N ALA A 126 11.25 -6.62 -16.26
CA ALA A 126 11.43 -5.75 -15.11
C ALA A 126 12.91 -5.35 -14.93
N GLN A 127 13.83 -6.32 -15.00
CA GLN A 127 15.26 -6.07 -14.87
C GLN A 127 15.83 -5.21 -16.00
N ALA A 128 15.31 -5.36 -17.22
CA ALA A 128 15.70 -4.52 -18.36
C ALA A 128 15.43 -3.02 -18.12
N ASP A 129 14.47 -2.68 -17.24
CA ASP A 129 14.21 -1.30 -16.79
C ASP A 129 15.02 -0.87 -15.57
N GLY A 130 15.94 -1.72 -15.13
CA GLY A 130 16.75 -1.50 -13.93
C GLY A 130 15.94 -1.63 -12.64
N LEU A 131 14.78 -2.30 -12.67
CA LEU A 131 14.06 -2.65 -11.45
C LEU A 131 14.73 -3.86 -10.79
N ARG A 132 14.91 -3.81 -9.48
CA ARG A 132 15.15 -5.02 -8.68
C ARG A 132 13.85 -5.82 -8.60
N VAL A 133 13.95 -7.14 -8.53
CA VAL A 133 12.80 -8.05 -8.58
C VAL A 133 12.79 -8.91 -7.33
N VAL A 134 11.64 -9.01 -6.66
CA VAL A 134 11.38 -10.04 -5.63
C VAL A 134 10.44 -11.07 -6.23
N LEU A 135 10.86 -12.32 -6.32
CA LEU A 135 10.09 -13.46 -6.82
C LEU A 135 9.81 -14.45 -5.69
N ASN A 136 8.61 -15.02 -5.62
CA ASN A 136 8.22 -15.91 -4.53
C ASN A 136 7.44 -17.15 -4.99
N MET A 137 7.03 -17.95 -4.02
CA MET A 137 5.81 -18.74 -4.06
C MET A 137 4.70 -17.96 -3.34
N HIS A 138 3.50 -17.85 -3.93
CA HIS A 138 2.46 -16.95 -3.44
C HIS A 138 1.27 -17.67 -2.81
N HIS A 139 0.20 -17.95 -3.56
CA HIS A 139 -1.00 -18.61 -3.00
C HIS A 139 -0.84 -20.12 -2.81
N ASP A 140 0.31 -20.68 -3.17
CA ASP A 140 0.74 -22.00 -2.72
C ASP A 140 0.64 -22.15 -1.19
N SER A 141 0.78 -21.03 -0.45
CA SER A 141 0.68 -20.96 1.01
C SER A 141 -0.63 -21.54 1.55
N TRP A 142 -1.78 -21.10 1.05
CA TRP A 142 -3.09 -21.58 1.49
C TRP A 142 -3.69 -22.68 0.60
N GLN A 143 -3.15 -22.89 -0.62
CA GLN A 143 -3.63 -23.96 -1.50
C GLN A 143 -3.20 -25.35 -1.02
N TRP A 144 -1.94 -25.48 -0.59
CA TRP A 144 -1.40 -26.79 -0.23
C TRP A 144 -0.31 -26.75 0.84
N ILE A 145 0.47 -25.68 0.99
CA ILE A 145 1.52 -25.60 2.02
C ILE A 145 0.91 -25.57 3.43
N ASN A 146 -0.26 -24.96 3.61
CA ASN A 146 -0.96 -24.94 4.89
C ASN A 146 -1.29 -26.32 5.47
N LYS A 147 -1.23 -27.39 4.66
CA LYS A 147 -1.47 -28.77 5.08
C LYS A 147 -0.24 -29.43 5.69
N MET A 148 0.92 -28.78 5.72
CA MET A 148 2.20 -29.34 6.19
C MET A 148 2.13 -29.91 7.62
N ALA A 149 1.28 -29.36 8.48
CA ALA A 149 1.10 -29.88 9.84
C ALA A 149 0.58 -31.32 9.86
N THR A 150 -0.27 -31.69 8.89
CA THR A 150 -0.92 -33.01 8.79
C THR A 150 -0.32 -33.91 7.71
N ASP A 151 0.33 -33.32 6.70
CA ASP A 151 0.92 -34.02 5.56
C ASP A 151 2.33 -33.48 5.28
N HIS A 152 3.18 -33.64 6.30
CA HIS A 152 4.49 -33.00 6.37
C HIS A 152 5.41 -33.35 5.18
N ASP A 153 5.69 -34.63 5.00
CA ASP A 153 6.73 -35.07 4.07
C ASP A 153 6.35 -34.80 2.61
N GLN A 154 5.07 -34.95 2.25
CA GLN A 154 4.59 -34.67 0.90
C GLN A 154 4.63 -33.19 0.58
N VAL A 155 4.20 -32.33 1.52
CA VAL A 155 4.24 -30.88 1.35
C VAL A 155 5.68 -30.39 1.26
N LEU A 156 6.56 -30.83 2.16
CA LEU A 156 7.96 -30.43 2.14
C LEU A 156 8.67 -30.90 0.85
N ALA A 157 8.44 -32.15 0.42
CA ALA A 157 9.01 -32.65 -0.83
C ALA A 157 8.56 -31.84 -2.07
N ARG A 158 7.29 -31.42 -2.11
CA ARG A 158 6.76 -30.57 -3.18
C ARG A 158 7.34 -29.15 -3.14
N TYR A 159 7.44 -28.56 -1.95
CA TYR A 159 8.05 -27.25 -1.74
C TYR A 159 9.52 -27.25 -2.16
N ASP A 160 10.29 -28.24 -1.72
CA ASP A 160 11.70 -28.39 -2.06
C ASP A 160 11.91 -28.58 -3.56
N ALA A 161 11.12 -29.46 -4.20
CA ALA A 161 11.20 -29.69 -5.63
C ALA A 161 10.86 -28.43 -6.45
N THR A 162 9.90 -27.64 -5.98
CA THR A 162 9.53 -26.36 -6.60
C THR A 162 10.68 -25.36 -6.51
N TRP A 163 11.25 -25.17 -5.31
CA TRP A 163 12.38 -24.26 -5.12
C TRP A 163 13.65 -24.70 -5.82
N GLN A 164 13.93 -26.01 -5.93
CA GLN A 164 15.07 -26.52 -6.71
C GLN A 164 14.95 -26.14 -8.19
N GLN A 165 13.75 -26.25 -8.77
CA GLN A 165 13.49 -25.87 -10.16
C GLN A 165 13.61 -24.35 -10.35
N ILE A 166 13.04 -23.54 -9.45
CA ILE A 166 13.15 -22.07 -9.50
C ILE A 166 14.61 -21.64 -9.35
N ALA A 167 15.33 -22.14 -8.34
CA ALA A 167 16.73 -21.81 -8.10
C ALA A 167 17.61 -22.20 -9.28
N THR A 168 17.40 -23.37 -9.87
CA THR A 168 18.11 -23.81 -11.08
C THR A 168 17.80 -22.92 -12.26
N ALA A 169 16.53 -22.56 -12.44
CA ALA A 169 16.10 -21.72 -13.54
C ALA A 169 16.80 -20.35 -13.46
N PHE A 170 16.68 -19.67 -12.34
CA PHE A 170 17.16 -18.30 -12.19
C PHE A 170 18.61 -18.23 -11.65
N LYS A 171 19.39 -19.32 -11.77
CA LYS A 171 20.73 -19.47 -11.20
C LYS A 171 21.72 -18.38 -11.59
N ASP A 172 21.67 -17.98 -12.86
CA ASP A 172 22.61 -17.01 -13.44
C ASP A 172 22.03 -15.60 -13.54
N GLU A 173 20.78 -15.39 -13.06
CA GLU A 173 20.20 -14.06 -13.05
C GLU A 173 20.98 -13.11 -12.14
N PRO A 174 21.14 -11.83 -12.52
CA PRO A 174 21.80 -10.85 -11.69
C PRO A 174 21.23 -10.78 -10.27
N ARG A 175 22.05 -10.33 -9.32
CA ARG A 175 21.67 -10.13 -7.91
C ARG A 175 20.60 -9.07 -7.68
N THR A 176 20.13 -8.41 -8.75
CA THR A 176 18.92 -7.58 -8.74
C THR A 176 17.64 -8.41 -8.61
N LEU A 177 17.68 -9.73 -8.83
CA LEU A 177 16.62 -10.67 -8.46
C LEU A 177 16.87 -11.23 -7.05
N LEU A 178 15.85 -11.16 -6.21
CA LEU A 178 15.77 -11.71 -4.86
C LEU A 178 14.72 -12.81 -4.85
N PHE A 179 14.86 -13.78 -3.96
CA PHE A 179 13.84 -14.81 -3.72
C PHE A 179 13.22 -14.64 -2.35
N GLU A 180 11.90 -14.70 -2.28
CA GLU A 180 11.12 -14.76 -1.04
C GLU A 180 10.54 -16.16 -0.87
N SER A 181 10.76 -16.79 0.29
CA SER A 181 10.49 -18.22 0.50
C SER A 181 9.03 -18.62 0.27
N ILE A 182 8.10 -17.86 0.85
CA ILE A 182 6.66 -18.11 0.75
C ILE A 182 5.87 -16.86 1.18
N ASN A 183 4.76 -16.57 0.52
CA ASN A 183 3.84 -15.51 0.92
C ASN A 183 2.95 -15.93 2.09
N GLU A 184 2.87 -15.10 3.14
CA GLU A 184 1.91 -15.25 4.25
C GLU A 184 1.71 -16.70 4.73
N PRO A 185 2.78 -17.38 5.19
CA PRO A 185 2.68 -18.80 5.55
C PRO A 185 1.71 -18.99 6.71
N ALA A 186 0.70 -19.83 6.49
CA ALA A 186 -0.31 -20.22 7.46
C ALA A 186 -0.44 -21.74 7.44
N PHE A 187 -0.86 -22.35 8.55
CA PHE A 187 -0.99 -23.81 8.67
C PHE A 187 -2.28 -24.19 9.37
N ASP A 188 -2.99 -25.13 8.76
CA ASP A 188 -4.20 -25.73 9.30
C ASP A 188 -3.83 -26.71 10.43
N ASN A 189 -4.71 -26.87 11.41
CA ASN A 189 -4.55 -27.86 12.49
C ASN A 189 -3.23 -27.78 13.27
N ALA A 190 -2.64 -26.58 13.38
CA ALA A 190 -1.42 -26.30 14.14
C ALA A 190 -1.68 -25.23 15.21
N ASP A 191 -1.10 -25.40 16.39
CA ASP A 191 -0.98 -24.33 17.38
C ASP A 191 0.14 -23.36 16.99
N ASP A 192 0.27 -22.25 17.71
CA ASP A 192 1.20 -21.19 17.34
C ASP A 192 2.67 -21.63 17.39
N ALA A 193 3.05 -22.45 18.39
CA ALA A 193 4.39 -23.01 18.47
C ALA A 193 4.71 -23.92 17.28
N ARG A 194 3.74 -24.76 16.86
CA ARG A 194 3.91 -25.61 15.68
C ARG A 194 3.96 -24.79 14.39
N LYS A 195 3.18 -23.71 14.25
CA LYS A 195 3.26 -22.81 13.09
C LYS A 195 4.64 -22.18 12.97
N THR A 196 5.19 -21.65 14.07
CA THR A 196 6.54 -21.09 14.09
C THR A 196 7.58 -22.12 13.63
N ALA A 197 7.53 -23.34 14.17
CA ALA A 197 8.47 -24.40 13.79
C ALA A 197 8.37 -24.79 12.30
N LEU A 198 7.15 -24.82 11.74
CA LEU A 198 6.94 -25.14 10.32
C LEU A 198 7.45 -24.02 9.40
N VAL A 199 7.28 -22.74 9.76
CA VAL A 199 7.88 -21.62 8.99
C VAL A 199 9.40 -21.67 9.03
N ASP A 200 9.99 -21.94 10.20
CA ASP A 200 11.44 -22.08 10.36
C ASP A 200 12.00 -23.20 9.46
N GLU A 201 11.30 -24.34 9.40
CA GLU A 201 11.66 -25.47 8.53
C GLU A 201 11.58 -25.10 7.03
N LEU A 202 10.49 -24.46 6.59
CA LEU A 202 10.36 -24.00 5.21
C LEU A 202 11.44 -22.97 4.83
N ASN A 203 11.75 -22.03 5.72
CA ASN A 203 12.77 -21.01 5.51
C ASN A 203 14.18 -21.62 5.44
N THR A 204 14.49 -22.56 6.33
CA THR A 204 15.78 -23.24 6.39
C THR A 204 16.01 -24.17 5.19
N SER A 205 14.98 -24.91 4.78
CA SER A 205 15.05 -25.74 3.57
C SER A 205 15.25 -24.88 2.32
N PHE A 206 14.46 -23.82 2.17
CA PHE A 206 14.59 -22.87 1.07
C PHE A 206 15.99 -22.26 0.99
N HIS A 207 16.53 -21.78 2.11
CA HIS A 207 17.90 -21.25 2.19
C HIS A 207 18.91 -22.27 1.67
N SER A 208 18.84 -23.50 2.20
CA SER A 208 19.75 -24.58 1.85
C SER A 208 19.71 -24.92 0.36
N ILE A 209 18.50 -25.03 -0.22
CA ILE A 209 18.28 -25.31 -1.64
C ILE A 209 18.89 -24.21 -2.51
N VAL A 210 18.58 -22.95 -2.21
CA VAL A 210 19.05 -21.83 -3.01
C VAL A 210 20.57 -21.71 -2.91
N ARG A 211 21.17 -21.85 -1.73
CA ARG A 211 22.63 -21.80 -1.57
C ARG A 211 23.34 -22.97 -2.25
N ALA A 212 22.81 -24.18 -2.15
CA ALA A 212 23.36 -25.37 -2.80
C ALA A 212 23.34 -25.29 -4.34
N SER A 213 22.42 -24.52 -4.92
CA SER A 213 22.33 -24.36 -6.37
C SER A 213 23.52 -23.61 -7.00
N GLY A 214 24.31 -22.85 -6.24
CA GLY A 214 25.52 -22.16 -6.72
C GLY A 214 25.25 -21.01 -7.69
N GLY A 215 26.26 -20.59 -8.47
CA GLY A 215 26.12 -19.46 -9.40
C GLY A 215 25.85 -18.14 -8.66
N ALA A 216 24.95 -17.30 -9.18
CA ALA A 216 24.56 -16.06 -8.49
C ALA A 216 23.75 -16.33 -7.20
N ASN A 217 23.13 -17.50 -7.08
CA ASN A 217 22.35 -17.89 -5.90
C ASN A 217 23.19 -18.07 -4.63
N ALA A 218 24.49 -18.33 -4.76
CA ALA A 218 25.42 -18.44 -3.63
C ALA A 218 25.49 -17.15 -2.80
N GLN A 219 25.12 -16.01 -3.37
CA GLN A 219 25.02 -14.75 -2.65
C GLN A 219 23.73 -13.99 -2.93
N ARG A 220 22.72 -14.60 -3.55
CA ARG A 220 21.44 -13.93 -3.80
C ARG A 220 20.77 -13.57 -2.47
N LEU A 221 20.20 -12.38 -2.38
CA LEU A 221 19.43 -12.02 -1.18
C LEU A 221 18.19 -12.90 -1.08
N LEU A 222 17.96 -13.45 0.11
CA LEU A 222 16.80 -14.27 0.43
C LEU A 222 15.91 -13.51 1.41
N VAL A 223 14.63 -13.47 1.12
CA VAL A 223 13.60 -12.77 1.88
C VAL A 223 12.79 -13.80 2.65
N LEU A 224 12.75 -13.70 3.97
CA LEU A 224 12.10 -14.66 4.85
C LEU A 224 10.94 -14.00 5.60
N PRO A 225 9.72 -14.57 5.56
CA PRO A 225 8.54 -14.02 6.20
C PRO A 225 8.43 -14.45 7.67
N THR A 226 7.72 -13.65 8.47
CA THR A 226 7.10 -14.15 9.72
C THR A 226 5.87 -15.02 9.39
N VAL A 227 5.34 -15.73 10.39
CA VAL A 227 4.04 -16.42 10.25
C VAL A 227 2.97 -15.43 9.78
N GLY A 228 2.26 -15.76 8.71
CA GLY A 228 1.25 -14.91 8.08
C GLY A 228 1.77 -13.54 7.61
N ALA A 229 3.10 -13.37 7.47
CA ALA A 229 3.76 -12.08 7.29
C ALA A 229 3.32 -11.02 8.32
N THR A 230 2.91 -11.43 9.52
CA THR A 230 2.36 -10.53 10.54
C THR A 230 3.49 -9.82 11.30
N PRO A 231 3.42 -8.48 11.50
CA PRO A 231 4.43 -7.70 12.24
C PRO A 231 4.18 -7.74 13.76
N ASP A 232 3.92 -8.93 14.30
CA ASP A 232 3.83 -9.17 15.75
C ASP A 232 5.23 -9.33 16.35
N GLN A 233 5.43 -8.88 17.59
CA GLN A 233 6.75 -8.93 18.24
C GLN A 233 7.28 -10.36 18.33
N THR A 234 6.47 -11.30 18.81
CA THR A 234 6.90 -12.69 19.04
C THR A 234 7.29 -13.35 17.72
N LEU A 235 6.47 -13.14 16.68
CA LEU A 235 6.72 -13.70 15.35
C LEU A 235 7.97 -13.10 14.69
N MET A 236 8.26 -11.83 14.94
CA MET A 236 9.50 -11.19 14.45
C MET A 236 10.73 -11.64 15.23
N ASP A 237 10.61 -11.90 16.54
CA ASP A 237 11.69 -12.46 17.34
C ASP A 237 12.02 -13.89 16.90
N ASP A 238 10.99 -14.70 16.60
CA ASP A 238 11.15 -16.04 16.01
C ASP A 238 11.90 -15.98 14.67
N LEU A 239 11.48 -15.09 13.76
CA LEU A 239 12.16 -14.91 12.48
C LEU A 239 13.60 -14.41 12.64
N ALA A 240 13.85 -13.52 13.60
CA ALA A 240 15.21 -13.05 13.91
C ALA A 240 16.09 -14.21 14.37
N ALA A 241 15.57 -15.12 15.21
CA ALA A 241 16.28 -16.32 15.63
C ALA A 241 16.58 -17.26 14.46
N THR A 242 15.63 -17.46 13.53
CA THR A 242 15.88 -18.20 12.28
C THR A 242 17.01 -17.56 11.47
N ILE A 243 16.95 -16.25 11.23
CA ILE A 243 17.98 -15.52 10.45
C ILE A 243 19.36 -15.64 11.12
N ASP A 244 19.45 -15.47 12.43
CA ASP A 244 20.68 -15.60 13.20
C ASP A 244 21.25 -17.04 13.11
N GLY A 245 20.38 -18.06 13.15
CA GLY A 245 20.76 -19.46 13.05
C GLY A 245 21.30 -19.88 11.68
N LEU A 246 20.90 -19.18 10.60
CA LEU A 246 21.39 -19.43 9.25
C LEU A 246 22.81 -18.90 9.00
N ASP A 247 23.33 -17.99 9.84
CA ASP A 247 24.66 -17.37 9.73
C ASP A 247 24.98 -16.86 8.31
N ASP A 248 24.01 -16.17 7.68
CA ASP A 248 24.11 -15.69 6.30
C ASP A 248 23.94 -14.16 6.21
N PRO A 249 24.93 -13.43 5.67
CA PRO A 249 24.87 -11.96 5.57
C PRO A 249 23.91 -11.44 4.49
N ASN A 250 23.29 -12.31 3.70
CA ASN A 250 22.40 -11.96 2.58
C ASN A 250 20.92 -12.24 2.89
N MET A 251 20.51 -12.14 4.15
CA MET A 251 19.11 -12.30 4.58
C MET A 251 18.35 -10.96 4.61
N VAL A 252 17.05 -11.03 4.38
CA VAL A 252 16.09 -9.92 4.44
C VAL A 252 14.84 -10.41 5.18
N ALA A 253 14.37 -9.65 6.17
CA ALA A 253 13.09 -9.96 6.83
C ALA A 253 11.93 -9.34 6.03
N THR A 254 10.81 -10.05 5.90
CA THR A 254 9.57 -9.51 5.32
C THR A 254 8.37 -9.70 6.26
N VAL A 255 7.52 -8.68 6.25
CA VAL A 255 6.20 -8.62 6.89
C VAL A 255 5.29 -7.81 5.98
N HIS A 256 3.97 -7.88 6.19
CA HIS A 256 2.95 -7.12 5.48
C HIS A 256 2.20 -6.20 6.45
N TYR A 257 1.65 -5.10 5.94
CA TYR A 257 0.90 -4.16 6.79
C TYR A 257 -0.25 -3.48 6.05
N TYR A 258 -1.48 -3.85 6.40
CA TYR A 258 -2.71 -3.30 5.84
C TYR A 258 -3.49 -2.38 6.79
N SER A 259 -2.79 -1.79 7.78
CA SER A 259 -3.35 -0.98 8.86
C SER A 259 -4.14 -1.73 9.93
N PHE A 260 -4.53 -1.00 10.97
CA PHE A 260 -5.46 -1.45 12.00
C PHE A 260 -6.77 -1.94 11.36
N TRP A 261 -7.06 -3.23 11.54
CA TRP A 261 -8.12 -3.93 10.82
C TRP A 261 -9.47 -3.19 10.80
N PRO A 262 -10.02 -2.70 11.92
CA PRO A 262 -11.30 -2.01 11.91
C PRO A 262 -11.35 -0.77 11.00
N PHE A 263 -10.24 -0.05 10.89
CA PHE A 263 -10.13 1.10 9.99
C PHE A 263 -9.99 0.67 8.53
N SER A 264 -9.17 -0.34 8.25
CA SER A 264 -8.85 -0.74 6.87
C SER A 264 -10.02 -1.37 6.12
N VAL A 265 -11.04 -1.87 6.84
CA VAL A 265 -12.29 -2.40 6.28
C VAL A 265 -13.54 -1.57 6.61
N ASN A 266 -13.39 -0.46 7.35
CA ASN A 266 -14.48 0.39 7.85
C ASN A 266 -15.58 -0.40 8.60
N ILE A 267 -15.25 -0.84 9.81
CA ILE A 267 -16.14 -1.54 10.75
C ILE A 267 -15.93 -0.99 12.17
N ALA A 268 -16.85 -1.29 13.09
CA ALA A 268 -16.75 -0.92 14.51
C ALA A 268 -16.63 0.59 14.79
N GLY A 269 -17.06 1.42 13.84
CA GLY A 269 -17.05 2.87 13.96
C GLY A 269 -15.72 3.54 13.60
N TYR A 270 -14.70 2.76 13.21
CA TYR A 270 -13.39 3.26 12.81
C TYR A 270 -13.40 3.82 11.38
N THR A 271 -14.13 4.92 11.22
CA THR A 271 -14.24 5.63 9.93
C THR A 271 -13.06 6.56 9.66
N ARG A 272 -12.22 6.86 10.67
CA ARG A 272 -11.18 7.89 10.62
C ARG A 272 -9.80 7.33 10.94
N PHE A 273 -8.77 7.93 10.34
CA PHE A 273 -7.37 7.71 10.68
C PHE A 273 -7.03 8.44 11.99
N ASP A 274 -7.58 7.93 13.09
CA ASP A 274 -7.48 8.52 14.43
C ASP A 274 -6.19 8.12 15.17
N ALA A 275 -6.10 8.44 16.46
CA ALA A 275 -4.93 8.15 17.27
C ALA A 275 -4.68 6.65 17.47
N THR A 276 -5.72 5.82 17.53
CA THR A 276 -5.59 4.36 17.67
C THR A 276 -4.98 3.77 16.41
N VAL A 277 -5.47 4.18 15.24
CA VAL A 277 -4.94 3.73 13.95
C VAL A 277 -3.49 4.19 13.74
N GLN A 278 -3.19 5.43 14.16
CA GLN A 278 -1.82 5.97 14.10
C GLN A 278 -0.87 5.20 15.02
N GLN A 279 -1.31 4.87 16.24
CA GLN A 279 -0.49 4.17 17.22
C GLN A 279 -0.14 2.75 16.75
N ASP A 280 -1.13 2.01 16.23
CA ASP A 280 -0.92 0.67 15.64
C ASP A 280 0.18 0.70 14.57
N MET A 281 0.14 1.71 13.68
CA MET A 281 1.16 1.90 12.65
C MET A 281 2.53 2.21 13.27
N THR A 282 2.61 3.18 14.18
CA THR A 282 3.92 3.56 14.75
C THR A 282 4.54 2.41 15.54
N ASP A 283 3.74 1.63 16.25
CA ASP A 283 4.24 0.48 17.01
C ASP A 283 4.72 -0.63 16.08
N ALA A 284 3.97 -0.95 15.02
CA ALA A 284 4.39 -1.96 14.04
C ALA A 284 5.75 -1.64 13.41
N PHE A 285 5.95 -0.40 12.96
CA PHE A 285 7.22 0.01 12.35
C PHE A 285 8.37 0.15 13.38
N ALA A 286 8.08 0.56 14.62
CA ALA A 286 9.09 0.59 15.68
C ALA A 286 9.60 -0.82 15.97
N ARG A 287 8.70 -1.81 16.08
CA ARG A 287 9.10 -3.21 16.24
C ARG A 287 9.93 -3.72 15.06
N MET A 288 9.55 -3.42 13.81
CA MET A 288 10.35 -3.77 12.62
C MET A 288 11.77 -3.18 12.70
N HIS A 289 11.88 -1.92 13.14
CA HIS A 289 13.17 -1.26 13.29
C HIS A 289 14.01 -1.91 14.38
N ASP A 290 13.46 -2.05 15.59
CA ASP A 290 14.19 -2.48 16.77
C ASP A 290 14.58 -3.96 16.70
N THR A 291 13.73 -4.81 16.13
CA THR A 291 14.03 -6.24 15.97
C THR A 291 15.04 -6.50 14.87
N PHE A 292 14.98 -5.79 13.73
CA PHE A 292 15.78 -6.10 12.53
C PHE A 292 16.72 -4.98 12.09
N VAL A 293 16.18 -3.82 11.71
CA VAL A 293 16.96 -2.73 11.06
C VAL A 293 18.10 -2.26 11.96
N ALA A 294 17.83 -2.05 13.25
CA ALA A 294 18.81 -1.63 14.25
C ALA A 294 19.93 -2.66 14.45
N LYS A 295 19.69 -3.92 14.09
CA LYS A 295 20.64 -5.05 14.17
C LYS A 295 21.31 -5.38 12.84
N GLY A 296 21.08 -4.57 11.80
CA GLY A 296 21.70 -4.75 10.49
C GLY A 296 21.00 -5.76 9.57
N ILE A 297 19.79 -6.20 9.92
CA ILE A 297 18.94 -7.03 9.05
C ILE A 297 17.95 -6.10 8.33
N PRO A 298 17.98 -6.02 6.99
CA PRO A 298 17.05 -5.16 6.27
C PRO A 298 15.62 -5.69 6.35
N VAL A 299 14.66 -4.78 6.47
CA VAL A 299 13.22 -5.09 6.39
C VAL A 299 12.67 -4.64 5.04
N TYR A 300 12.05 -5.59 4.35
CA TYR A 300 11.25 -5.36 3.16
C TYR A 300 9.77 -5.59 3.52
N LEU A 301 9.00 -4.52 3.69
CA LEU A 301 7.54 -4.59 3.85
C LEU A 301 6.93 -5.02 2.52
N GLY A 302 6.75 -6.33 2.34
CA GLY A 302 6.45 -7.00 1.07
C GLY A 302 5.12 -6.59 0.46
N GLU A 303 4.17 -6.15 1.29
CA GLU A 303 2.89 -5.60 0.90
C GLU A 303 2.42 -4.54 1.90
N TYR A 304 1.84 -3.46 1.37
CA TYR A 304 1.05 -2.52 2.16
C TYR A 304 -0.09 -1.91 1.36
N GLY A 305 -1.14 -1.51 2.07
CA GLY A 305 -2.35 -0.89 1.53
C GLY A 305 -3.42 -0.78 2.62
N LEU A 306 -4.68 -0.69 2.23
CA LEU A 306 -5.82 -0.89 3.13
C LEU A 306 -6.60 -2.08 2.59
N LEU A 307 -7.03 -3.00 3.45
CA LEU A 307 -7.70 -4.25 3.06
C LEU A 307 -8.90 -4.04 2.12
N SER A 308 -9.58 -2.90 2.24
CA SER A 308 -10.71 -2.57 1.38
C SER A 308 -10.59 -1.20 0.70
N TYR A 309 -9.36 -0.74 0.45
CA TYR A 309 -9.13 0.51 -0.30
C TYR A 309 -7.74 0.57 -0.99
N PRO A 310 -7.66 1.02 -2.26
CA PRO A 310 -8.78 1.29 -3.16
C PRO A 310 -9.29 -0.02 -3.80
N ASP A 311 -10.55 -0.01 -4.21
CA ASP A 311 -11.14 -1.07 -5.03
C ASP A 311 -11.75 -0.41 -6.26
N TYR A 312 -11.31 -0.78 -7.47
CA TYR A 312 -11.86 -0.18 -8.69
C TYR A 312 -13.16 -0.86 -9.16
N THR A 313 -13.48 -2.03 -8.61
CA THR A 313 -14.69 -2.80 -8.91
C THR A 313 -15.84 -2.48 -7.97
N HIS A 314 -15.52 -1.95 -6.79
CA HIS A 314 -16.48 -1.49 -5.79
C HIS A 314 -16.26 0.00 -5.49
N GLN A 315 -17.13 0.57 -4.67
CA GLN A 315 -16.91 1.92 -4.15
C GLN A 315 -15.85 1.91 -3.03
N ASP A 316 -15.23 3.06 -2.76
CA ASP A 316 -14.28 3.20 -1.67
C ASP A 316 -14.94 3.02 -0.30
N TYR A 317 -14.48 2.03 0.49
CA TYR A 317 -15.04 1.78 1.83
C TYR A 317 -14.43 2.71 2.88
N VAL A 318 -13.18 3.11 2.69
CA VAL A 318 -12.49 4.11 3.51
C VAL A 318 -12.62 5.48 2.84
N GLU A 319 -12.94 6.52 3.62
CA GLU A 319 -13.05 7.86 3.06
C GLU A 319 -11.70 8.35 2.53
N ARG A 320 -11.74 8.94 1.34
CA ARG A 320 -10.55 9.36 0.58
C ARG A 320 -9.55 10.18 1.40
N GLY A 321 -9.99 11.20 2.13
CA GLY A 321 -9.13 12.02 2.99
C GLY A 321 -8.48 11.20 4.11
N GLU A 322 -9.22 10.28 4.72
CA GLU A 322 -8.68 9.37 5.73
C GLU A 322 -7.63 8.40 5.15
N ALA A 323 -7.90 7.83 3.97
CA ALA A 323 -6.92 7.00 3.25
C ALA A 323 -5.66 7.79 2.87
N LEU A 324 -5.81 9.04 2.38
CA LEU A 324 -4.67 9.91 2.07
C LEU A 324 -3.81 10.16 3.32
N LYS A 325 -4.42 10.41 4.49
CA LYS A 325 -3.67 10.56 5.75
C LYS A 325 -2.90 9.29 6.11
N TYR A 326 -3.50 8.12 5.94
CA TYR A 326 -2.82 6.82 6.14
C TYR A 326 -1.59 6.68 5.23
N PHE A 327 -1.71 6.88 3.92
CA PHE A 327 -0.59 6.72 2.98
C PHE A 327 0.52 7.76 3.17
N GLU A 328 0.18 8.97 3.61
CA GLU A 328 1.17 9.99 3.99
C GLU A 328 1.95 9.57 5.24
N ALA A 329 1.24 9.11 6.27
CA ALA A 329 1.83 8.66 7.52
C ALA A 329 2.71 7.41 7.31
N LEU A 330 2.22 6.40 6.58
CA LEU A 330 2.97 5.17 6.31
C LEU A 330 4.30 5.46 5.62
N GLY A 331 4.29 6.28 4.57
CA GLY A 331 5.53 6.64 3.88
C GLY A 331 6.50 7.42 4.78
N HIS A 332 6.00 8.23 5.71
CA HIS A 332 6.85 8.87 6.71
C HIS A 332 7.44 7.86 7.70
N THR A 333 6.60 7.02 8.29
CA THR A 333 6.97 6.03 9.30
C THR A 333 7.98 5.03 8.73
N ALA A 334 7.79 4.58 7.49
CA ALA A 334 8.75 3.71 6.79
C ALA A 334 10.13 4.36 6.66
N ARG A 335 10.20 5.64 6.24
CA ARG A 335 11.48 6.35 6.07
C ARG A 335 12.25 6.50 7.38
N VAL A 336 11.57 6.85 8.47
CA VAL A 336 12.26 7.08 9.76
C VAL A 336 12.68 5.78 10.44
N ASN A 337 12.07 4.65 10.06
CA ASN A 337 12.41 3.31 10.56
C ASN A 337 13.29 2.50 9.59
N GLY A 338 13.73 3.08 8.47
CA GLY A 338 14.61 2.41 7.50
C GLY A 338 13.98 1.23 6.77
N VAL A 339 12.64 1.19 6.66
CA VAL A 339 11.89 0.08 6.05
C VAL A 339 11.64 0.36 4.57
N THR A 340 11.97 -0.61 3.72
CA THR A 340 11.60 -0.56 2.30
C THR A 340 10.20 -1.11 2.11
N THR A 341 9.37 -0.46 1.30
CA THR A 341 7.92 -0.72 1.20
C THR A 341 7.51 -1.06 -0.22
N ALA A 342 6.67 -2.08 -0.38
CA ALA A 342 6.10 -2.51 -1.64
C ALA A 342 4.59 -2.31 -1.68
N LEU A 343 4.14 -1.37 -2.53
CA LEU A 343 2.72 -1.04 -2.64
C LEU A 343 1.96 -2.21 -3.26
N TRP A 344 0.92 -2.72 -2.58
CA TRP A 344 0.04 -3.74 -3.15
C TRP A 344 -0.86 -3.12 -4.22
N ASP A 345 -0.75 -3.58 -5.47
CA ASP A 345 -1.57 -3.11 -6.59
C ASP A 345 -2.21 -4.30 -7.33
N PRO A 346 -3.40 -4.74 -6.90
CA PRO A 346 -4.11 -5.87 -7.50
C PRO A 346 -4.88 -5.50 -8.77
N PHE A 347 -4.50 -4.39 -9.45
CA PHE A 347 -5.19 -3.70 -10.57
C PHE A 347 -6.09 -2.51 -10.16
N SER A 348 -6.17 -2.24 -8.85
CA SER A 348 -6.99 -1.16 -8.29
C SER A 348 -6.33 0.21 -8.34
N LEU A 349 -5.00 0.31 -8.46
CA LEU A 349 -4.30 1.60 -8.48
C LEU A 349 -3.88 2.01 -9.90
N LEU A 350 -3.00 1.23 -10.53
CA LEU A 350 -2.57 1.46 -11.91
C LEU A 350 -3.53 0.73 -12.86
N ASN A 351 -4.25 1.47 -13.69
CA ASN A 351 -4.98 0.85 -14.80
C ASN A 351 -3.95 0.40 -15.85
N ARG A 352 -3.73 -0.91 -15.94
CA ARG A 352 -2.72 -1.54 -16.79
C ARG A 352 -3.07 -1.56 -18.29
N GLU A 353 -4.32 -1.30 -18.66
CA GLU A 353 -4.73 -1.15 -20.07
C GLU A 353 -4.35 0.23 -20.62
N THR A 354 -4.53 1.27 -19.80
CA THR A 354 -4.26 2.66 -20.17
C THR A 354 -2.90 3.16 -19.70
N LEU A 355 -2.24 2.40 -18.82
CA LEU A 355 -0.99 2.74 -18.13
C LEU A 355 -1.09 4.07 -17.37
N ARG A 356 -2.25 4.32 -16.74
CA ARG A 356 -2.54 5.52 -15.95
C ARG A 356 -3.09 5.16 -14.58
N TRP A 357 -2.67 5.91 -13.56
CA TRP A 357 -3.24 5.81 -12.22
C TRP A 357 -4.72 6.18 -12.24
N ARG A 358 -5.56 5.32 -11.63
CA ARG A 358 -7.00 5.58 -11.49
C ARG A 358 -7.27 6.79 -10.59
N ASP A 359 -6.45 6.95 -9.55
CA ASP A 359 -6.42 8.14 -8.71
C ASP A 359 -5.02 8.78 -8.72
N PRO A 360 -4.77 9.74 -9.63
CA PRO A 360 -3.49 10.43 -9.71
C PRO A 360 -3.12 11.22 -8.44
N ALA A 361 -4.11 11.70 -7.67
CA ALA A 361 -3.86 12.48 -6.47
C ALA A 361 -3.48 11.58 -5.28
N LEU A 362 -4.10 10.40 -5.17
CA LEU A 362 -3.66 9.35 -4.24
C LEU A 362 -2.21 8.94 -4.54
N PHE A 363 -1.93 8.59 -5.80
CA PHE A 363 -0.58 8.18 -6.18
C PHE A 363 0.44 9.31 -5.99
N ALA A 364 0.10 10.57 -6.31
CA ALA A 364 0.98 11.70 -6.06
C ALA A 364 1.33 11.85 -4.57
N LEU A 365 0.39 11.59 -3.66
CA LEU A 365 0.66 11.62 -2.22
C LEU A 365 1.57 10.46 -1.79
N VAL A 366 1.28 9.23 -2.23
CA VAL A 366 2.16 8.06 -1.99
C VAL A 366 3.58 8.34 -2.49
N LYS A 367 3.70 8.85 -3.72
CA LYS A 367 4.99 9.20 -4.31
C LYS A 367 5.72 10.30 -3.54
N SER A 368 4.99 11.32 -3.08
CA SER A 368 5.56 12.38 -2.26
C SER A 368 6.06 11.83 -0.92
N SER A 369 5.31 10.91 -0.31
CA SER A 369 5.66 10.30 0.99
C SER A 369 6.87 9.37 0.93
N TRP A 370 7.47 9.13 -0.23
CA TRP A 370 8.77 8.46 -0.32
C TRP A 370 9.95 9.36 0.03
N THR A 371 9.77 10.70 0.02
CA THR A 371 10.89 11.64 0.18
C THR A 371 10.58 12.81 1.10
N THR A 372 9.31 13.18 1.26
CA THR A 372 8.92 14.34 2.05
C THR A 372 7.55 14.14 2.68
N ARG A 373 7.25 14.91 3.72
CA ARG A 373 5.92 14.94 4.32
C ARG A 373 5.03 15.95 3.61
N SER A 374 3.72 15.68 3.63
CA SER A 374 2.69 16.59 3.12
C SER A 374 1.80 17.04 4.26
N GLY A 375 1.49 18.33 4.34
CA GLY A 375 0.50 18.82 5.31
C GLY A 375 -0.90 18.29 4.96
N THR A 376 -1.67 17.92 5.98
CA THR A 376 -3.05 17.43 5.84
C THR A 376 -4.02 18.29 6.66
N ALA A 377 -5.30 17.91 6.71
CA ALA A 377 -6.29 18.55 7.58
C ALA A 377 -7.16 17.51 8.29
N SER A 378 -7.99 17.93 9.25
CA SER A 378 -8.93 17.03 9.93
C SER A 378 -9.90 16.35 8.96
N SER A 379 -10.25 17.03 7.86
CA SER A 379 -11.07 16.52 6.77
C SER A 379 -10.67 17.14 5.42
N GLY A 380 -10.97 16.43 4.34
CA GLY A 380 -10.96 16.96 2.96
C GLY A 380 -12.27 17.63 2.55
N LYS A 381 -13.24 17.82 3.46
CA LYS A 381 -14.59 18.31 3.16
C LYS A 381 -15.01 19.45 4.08
N VAL A 382 -15.70 20.44 3.52
CA VAL A 382 -16.41 21.50 4.25
C VAL A 382 -17.87 21.45 3.84
N TYR A 383 -18.74 21.14 4.79
CA TYR A 383 -20.17 21.05 4.57
C TYR A 383 -20.86 22.39 4.87
N VAL A 384 -21.67 22.86 3.92
CA VAL A 384 -22.47 24.09 4.04
C VAL A 384 -23.93 23.73 3.88
N ARG A 385 -24.68 23.70 4.99
CA ARG A 385 -26.06 23.22 4.99
C ARG A 385 -26.98 24.15 4.20
N LYS A 386 -27.70 23.64 3.18
CA LYS A 386 -28.52 24.41 2.24
C LYS A 386 -29.66 25.14 2.91
N ALA A 387 -30.34 24.49 3.86
CA ALA A 387 -31.45 25.09 4.59
C ALA A 387 -31.04 26.29 5.47
N ASP A 388 -29.77 26.34 5.89
CA ASP A 388 -29.29 27.32 6.86
C ASP A 388 -28.65 28.55 6.20
N PRO A 389 -28.61 29.71 6.89
CA PRO A 389 -27.76 30.83 6.50
C PRO A 389 -26.28 30.41 6.45
N VAL A 390 -25.56 30.88 5.43
CA VAL A 390 -24.12 30.62 5.32
C VAL A 390 -23.36 31.41 6.39
N THR A 391 -22.68 30.69 7.27
CA THR A 391 -21.81 31.19 8.35
C THR A 391 -20.36 30.79 8.09
N ASP A 392 -19.43 31.37 8.87
CA ASP A 392 -18.02 30.95 8.87
C ASP A 392 -17.90 29.46 9.21
N GLN A 393 -17.06 28.73 8.47
CA GLN A 393 -16.81 27.31 8.70
C GLN A 393 -15.34 27.10 9.00
N SER A 394 -15.07 26.35 10.07
CA SER A 394 -13.71 26.04 10.50
C SER A 394 -13.31 24.63 10.10
N LEU A 395 -12.13 24.53 9.49
CA LEU A 395 -11.36 23.31 9.39
C LEU A 395 -10.19 23.42 10.34
N THR A 396 -10.10 22.51 11.29
CA THR A 396 -8.84 22.31 11.99
C THR A 396 -7.90 21.62 11.00
N LEU A 397 -6.86 22.32 10.57
CA LEU A 397 -5.67 21.59 10.13
C LEU A 397 -5.20 20.91 11.41
N ASN A 398 -5.57 19.66 11.68
CA ASN A 398 -5.11 19.01 12.91
C ASN A 398 -3.58 19.12 12.98
N LEU A 399 -3.02 18.98 14.20
CA LEU A 399 -1.59 19.02 14.61
C LEU A 399 -0.54 18.43 13.62
N ASN A 400 -0.98 17.75 12.59
CA ASN A 400 -0.24 17.21 11.47
C ASN A 400 -0.02 18.24 10.36
N LEU A 401 0.51 19.41 10.73
CA LEU A 401 1.35 20.19 9.80
C LEU A 401 2.49 19.34 9.27
N ASN A 402 2.83 18.23 9.94
CA ASN A 402 3.77 17.23 9.47
C ASN A 402 5.18 17.82 9.27
N GLY A 403 5.55 18.77 10.15
CA GLY A 403 6.78 19.55 10.04
C GLY A 403 6.77 20.61 8.93
N THR A 404 5.65 20.78 8.21
CA THR A 404 5.49 21.78 7.15
C THR A 404 4.87 23.08 7.67
N SER A 405 4.77 24.10 6.82
CA SER A 405 4.07 25.36 7.12
C SER A 405 3.01 25.66 6.07
N PHE A 406 1.82 26.08 6.50
CA PHE A 406 0.73 26.47 5.62
C PHE A 406 1.07 27.73 4.81
N ARG A 407 0.78 27.72 3.50
CA ARG A 407 1.10 28.81 2.55
C ARG A 407 -0.12 29.58 2.05
N GLY A 408 -1.30 29.01 2.22
CA GLY A 408 -2.58 29.60 1.84
C GLY A 408 -3.54 28.63 1.15
N LEU A 409 -4.66 29.18 0.68
CA LEU A 409 -5.65 28.46 -0.12
C LEU A 409 -5.65 28.92 -1.57
N TRP A 410 -5.92 27.99 -2.48
CA TRP A 410 -6.08 28.25 -3.91
C TRP A 410 -7.42 27.68 -4.40
N LEU A 411 -8.07 28.42 -5.30
CA LEU A 411 -9.15 27.92 -6.15
C LEU A 411 -8.60 27.89 -7.58
N GLY A 412 -8.36 26.68 -8.11
CA GLY A 412 -7.60 26.51 -9.34
C GLY A 412 -6.22 27.20 -9.27
N GLY A 413 -5.94 28.10 -10.21
CA GLY A 413 -4.69 28.89 -10.22
C GLY A 413 -4.68 30.10 -9.29
N LYS A 414 -5.83 30.51 -8.72
CA LYS A 414 -5.96 31.78 -7.99
C LYS A 414 -5.79 31.58 -6.48
N LYS A 415 -4.84 32.30 -5.90
CA LYS A 415 -4.67 32.37 -4.43
C LYS A 415 -5.84 33.15 -3.81
N LEU A 416 -6.44 32.60 -2.75
CA LEU A 416 -7.45 33.29 -1.95
C LEU A 416 -6.80 34.30 -0.99
N ALA A 417 -7.53 35.36 -0.64
CA ALA A 417 -7.03 36.44 0.20
C ALA A 417 -7.22 36.13 1.69
N GLN A 418 -6.12 35.96 2.43
CA GLN A 418 -6.16 35.85 3.89
C GLN A 418 -6.72 37.14 4.53
N GLY A 419 -7.60 37.01 5.51
CA GLY A 419 -8.33 38.10 6.15
C GLY A 419 -9.65 38.47 5.46
N VAL A 420 -9.86 38.03 4.21
CA VAL A 420 -11.10 38.26 3.45
C VAL A 420 -11.82 36.95 3.16
N ASP A 421 -11.10 36.01 2.53
CA ASP A 421 -11.65 34.73 2.13
C ASP A 421 -11.51 33.65 3.22
N TYR A 422 -10.44 33.75 4.00
CA TYR A 422 -10.17 32.85 5.11
C TYR A 422 -9.29 33.51 6.17
N THR A 423 -9.34 33.02 7.40
CA THR A 423 -8.39 33.34 8.47
C THR A 423 -7.67 32.07 8.94
N VAL A 424 -6.50 32.23 9.55
CA VAL A 424 -5.77 31.12 10.17
C VAL A 424 -5.35 31.55 11.56
N SER A 425 -5.67 30.74 12.56
CA SER A 425 -5.25 30.92 13.94
C SER A 425 -4.64 29.62 14.43
N ARG A 426 -3.33 29.60 14.65
CA ARG A 426 -2.53 28.38 14.87
C ARG A 426 -2.73 27.41 13.70
N ASP A 427 -3.42 26.32 13.95
CA ASP A 427 -3.71 25.23 13.04
C ASP A 427 -5.19 25.26 12.58
N ARG A 428 -6.00 26.18 13.09
CA ARG A 428 -7.38 26.35 12.66
C ARG A 428 -7.48 27.28 11.45
N LEU A 429 -7.89 26.73 10.32
CA LEU A 429 -8.26 27.44 9.10
C LEU A 429 -9.77 27.72 9.12
N THR A 430 -10.18 28.97 8.97
CA THR A 430 -11.61 29.34 8.93
C THR A 430 -11.93 30.00 7.60
N LEU A 431 -12.84 29.39 6.81
CA LEU A 431 -13.42 30.00 5.62
C LEU A 431 -14.50 30.99 6.04
N THR A 432 -14.45 32.20 5.50
CA THR A 432 -15.43 33.24 5.86
C THR A 432 -16.78 32.96 5.21
N ALA A 433 -17.87 33.40 5.85
CA ALA A 433 -19.22 33.31 5.32
C ALA A 433 -19.33 33.95 3.93
N ALA A 434 -18.62 35.07 3.70
CA ALA A 434 -18.58 35.75 2.40
C ALA A 434 -17.92 34.86 1.32
N ALA A 435 -16.80 34.21 1.65
CA ALA A 435 -16.17 33.25 0.75
C ALA A 435 -17.08 32.06 0.48
N LEU A 436 -17.69 31.48 1.51
CA LEU A 436 -18.57 30.33 1.37
C LEU A 436 -19.81 30.64 0.52
N LYS A 437 -20.43 31.82 0.67
CA LYS A 437 -21.53 32.26 -0.22
C LYS A 437 -21.09 32.29 -1.68
N ARG A 438 -19.89 32.82 -1.95
CA ARG A 438 -19.32 32.85 -3.30
C ARG A 438 -18.96 31.45 -3.82
N LEU A 439 -18.39 30.60 -2.98
CA LEU A 439 -17.92 29.25 -3.34
C LEU A 439 -19.08 28.26 -3.53
N THR A 440 -20.20 28.45 -2.82
CA THR A 440 -21.39 27.60 -2.93
C THR A 440 -22.36 28.03 -4.02
N GLY A 441 -22.22 29.24 -4.57
CA GLY A 441 -22.98 29.68 -5.74
C GLY A 441 -24.50 29.64 -5.52
N ASP A 442 -25.20 28.91 -6.41
CA ASP A 442 -26.65 28.67 -6.34
C ASP A 442 -27.04 27.63 -5.27
N ARG A 443 -26.05 27.07 -4.56
CA ARG A 443 -26.20 26.05 -3.53
C ARG A 443 -26.85 24.78 -4.08
N ALA A 444 -26.51 24.38 -5.31
CA ALA A 444 -26.80 23.03 -5.79
C ALA A 444 -26.19 22.00 -4.83
N TYR A 445 -26.90 20.91 -4.52
CA TYR A 445 -26.38 19.87 -3.63
C TYR A 445 -25.14 19.21 -4.24
N GLY A 446 -24.15 18.89 -3.39
CA GLY A 446 -22.89 18.29 -3.80
C GLY A 446 -21.73 19.29 -3.77
N VAL A 447 -20.60 18.90 -4.37
CA VAL A 447 -19.37 19.70 -4.39
C VAL A 447 -19.56 20.93 -5.29
N ASN A 448 -19.49 22.12 -4.70
CA ASN A 448 -19.62 23.39 -5.45
C ASN A 448 -18.26 23.99 -5.82
N ALA A 449 -17.25 23.78 -4.98
CA ALA A 449 -15.90 24.25 -5.23
C ALA A 449 -14.86 23.32 -4.61
N THR A 450 -13.71 23.18 -5.27
CA THR A 450 -12.57 22.43 -4.75
C THR A 450 -11.40 23.39 -4.52
N LEU A 451 -11.00 23.53 -3.26
CA LEU A 451 -9.86 24.32 -2.83
C LEU A 451 -8.62 23.44 -2.67
N GLN A 452 -7.46 24.07 -2.77
CA GLN A 452 -6.17 23.47 -2.44
C GLN A 452 -5.52 24.23 -1.28
N ALA A 453 -5.37 23.57 -0.15
CA ALA A 453 -4.44 24.00 0.89
C ALA A 453 -3.02 23.64 0.49
N ARG A 454 -2.16 24.64 0.34
CA ARG A 454 -0.75 24.42 -0.01
C ARG A 454 0.15 24.64 1.20
N PHE A 455 1.22 23.86 1.26
CA PHE A 455 2.20 23.88 2.34
C PHE A 455 3.60 24.18 1.80
N SER A 456 4.59 24.29 2.69
CA SER A 456 5.99 24.55 2.31
C SER A 456 6.64 23.42 1.52
N SER A 457 6.12 22.21 1.64
CA SER A 457 6.59 20.99 0.96
C SER A 457 5.43 20.00 0.81
N GLY A 458 5.67 18.94 0.04
CA GLY A 458 4.67 17.91 -0.22
C GLY A 458 3.60 18.33 -1.23
N VAL A 459 2.55 17.53 -1.34
CA VAL A 459 1.44 17.79 -2.25
C VAL A 459 0.36 18.68 -1.62
N PRO A 460 -0.38 19.46 -2.41
CA PRO A 460 -1.53 20.22 -1.90
C PRO A 460 -2.62 19.31 -1.33
N TRP A 461 -3.20 19.72 -0.21
CA TRP A 461 -4.38 19.07 0.37
C TRP A 461 -5.65 19.58 -0.30
N ARG A 462 -6.47 18.67 -0.81
CA ARG A 462 -7.75 18.98 -1.46
C ARG A 462 -8.83 19.20 -0.41
N ILE A 463 -9.62 20.27 -0.57
CA ILE A 463 -10.76 20.59 0.28
C ILE A 463 -11.98 20.82 -0.61
N ASP A 464 -12.97 19.95 -0.53
CA ASP A 464 -14.23 20.09 -1.25
C ASP A 464 -15.23 20.89 -0.38
N VAL A 465 -15.72 22.00 -0.93
CA VAL A 465 -16.80 22.80 -0.34
C VAL A 465 -18.11 22.28 -0.90
N THR A 466 -18.91 21.68 -0.03
CA THR A 466 -20.07 20.86 -0.38
C THR A 466 -21.33 21.45 0.22
N THR A 467 -22.29 21.79 -0.63
CA THR A 467 -23.64 22.11 -0.14
C THR A 467 -24.39 20.82 0.15
N TYR A 468 -25.01 20.73 1.32
CA TYR A 468 -25.76 19.54 1.72
C TYR A 468 -27.04 19.85 2.50
N ASP A 469 -27.90 18.85 2.66
CA ASP A 469 -28.87 18.74 3.76
C ASP A 469 -28.85 17.28 4.25
N PRO A 470 -29.37 16.96 5.47
CA PRO A 470 -29.42 15.58 5.95
C PRO A 470 -30.02 14.63 4.91
N PRO A 471 -29.54 13.42 4.66
CA PRO A 471 -30.14 12.57 3.64
C PRO A 471 -31.61 12.20 3.93
N LEU A 472 -32.37 11.82 2.90
CA LEU A 472 -33.73 11.29 3.06
C LEU A 472 -33.78 9.85 2.55
N LEU A 473 -34.35 8.96 3.35
CA LEU A 473 -34.71 7.61 2.93
C LEU A 473 -36.23 7.53 2.76
N ALA A 474 -36.69 6.63 1.90
CA ALA A 474 -38.11 6.36 1.71
C ALA A 474 -38.42 4.89 2.00
N ASP A 475 -39.66 4.63 2.39
CA ASP A 475 -40.18 3.28 2.61
C ASP A 475 -40.02 2.43 1.36
N THR A 476 -39.70 1.16 1.55
CA THR A 476 -39.60 0.19 0.46
C THR A 476 -39.84 -1.24 0.95
N THR A 477 -40.18 -2.12 0.02
CA THR A 477 -40.20 -3.55 0.23
C THR A 477 -39.36 -4.22 -0.85
N GLY A 478 -38.57 -5.21 -0.46
CA GLY A 478 -37.72 -5.98 -1.38
C GLY A 478 -37.49 -7.38 -0.86
N THR A 479 -36.51 -8.07 -1.45
CA THR A 479 -36.07 -9.38 -0.98
C THR A 479 -34.71 -9.30 -0.29
N THR A 480 -34.36 -10.30 0.51
CA THR A 480 -33.01 -10.40 1.10
C THR A 480 -31.89 -10.33 0.06
N SER A 481 -32.13 -10.76 -1.19
CA SER A 481 -31.15 -10.72 -2.28
C SER A 481 -31.10 -9.41 -3.08
N SER A 482 -32.08 -8.51 -2.93
CA SER A 482 -32.21 -7.34 -3.81
C SER A 482 -32.71 -6.06 -3.12
N PHE A 483 -32.71 -6.02 -1.79
CA PHE A 483 -33.20 -4.87 -1.05
C PHE A 483 -32.30 -3.63 -1.20
N ALA A 484 -32.90 -2.53 -1.64
CA ALA A 484 -32.27 -1.22 -1.67
C ALA A 484 -33.29 -0.14 -1.30
N ALA A 485 -33.01 0.63 -0.25
CA ALA A 485 -33.84 1.74 0.19
C ALA A 485 -33.64 2.93 -0.75
N PRO A 486 -34.70 3.52 -1.35
CA PRO A 486 -34.57 4.75 -2.12
C PRO A 486 -34.01 5.87 -1.24
N ALA A 487 -32.99 6.55 -1.73
CA ALA A 487 -32.21 7.52 -0.99
C ALA A 487 -32.01 8.82 -1.78
N ARG A 488 -32.24 9.96 -1.12
CA ARG A 488 -31.79 11.27 -1.59
C ARG A 488 -30.65 11.73 -0.69
N PHE A 489 -29.42 11.53 -1.15
CA PHE A 489 -28.21 11.86 -0.38
C PHE A 489 -27.99 13.36 -0.17
N ARG A 490 -28.65 14.22 -0.96
CA ARG A 490 -28.64 15.69 -0.80
C ARG A 490 -27.23 16.27 -0.57
N GLY A 491 -26.24 15.80 -1.32
CA GLY A 491 -24.86 16.28 -1.26
C GLY A 491 -23.99 15.69 -0.14
N ASP A 492 -24.55 14.84 0.72
CA ASP A 492 -23.83 14.17 1.78
C ASP A 492 -23.22 12.83 1.34
N SER A 493 -22.34 12.26 2.17
CA SER A 493 -21.69 10.97 1.92
C SER A 493 -21.78 10.11 3.17
N LEU A 494 -22.16 8.84 3.01
CA LEU A 494 -22.27 7.90 4.11
C LEU A 494 -20.89 7.60 4.70
N ALA A 495 -20.79 7.58 6.02
CA ALA A 495 -19.59 7.20 6.76
C ALA A 495 -19.68 5.75 7.27
N THR A 496 -20.79 5.41 7.94
CA THR A 496 -21.02 4.07 8.50
C THR A 496 -22.51 3.85 8.81
N MET A 497 -22.89 2.62 9.15
CA MET A 497 -24.22 2.23 9.63
C MET A 497 -24.11 1.46 10.95
N GLU A 498 -24.94 1.82 11.92
CA GLU A 498 -25.22 0.97 13.09
C GLU A 498 -26.48 0.13 12.88
N ALA A 499 -26.55 -1.05 13.50
CA ALA A 499 -27.74 -1.89 13.51
C ALA A 499 -28.01 -2.48 14.91
N ARG A 500 -29.22 -2.27 15.43
CA ARG A 500 -29.65 -2.75 16.76
C ARG A 500 -31.08 -3.30 16.76
N TYR A 501 -31.29 -4.35 17.53
CA TYR A 501 -32.63 -4.80 17.93
C TYR A 501 -33.21 -3.87 19.02
N ALA A 502 -34.53 -3.95 19.24
CA ALA A 502 -35.23 -3.12 20.23
C ALA A 502 -34.79 -3.39 21.69
N ASP A 503 -34.24 -4.58 21.97
CA ASP A 503 -33.67 -4.95 23.27
C ASP A 503 -32.26 -4.36 23.51
N GLY A 504 -31.71 -3.65 22.51
CA GLY A 504 -30.39 -3.04 22.55
C GLY A 504 -29.26 -3.92 22.01
N ALA A 505 -29.51 -5.21 21.75
CA ALA A 505 -28.53 -6.10 21.17
C ALA A 505 -28.14 -5.66 19.75
N ASN A 506 -26.88 -5.88 19.36
CA ASN A 506 -26.42 -5.59 18.02
C ASN A 506 -27.07 -6.56 17.01
N ALA A 507 -27.34 -6.08 15.81
CA ALA A 507 -27.90 -6.86 14.72
C ALA A 507 -26.95 -6.87 13.53
N GLY A 508 -26.94 -7.95 12.75
CA GLY A 508 -26.05 -8.10 11.60
C GLY A 508 -24.94 -9.14 11.84
N PRO A 509 -24.06 -9.34 10.85
CA PRO A 509 -22.98 -10.32 10.89
C PRO A 509 -21.88 -9.96 11.90
N ALA A 510 -21.72 -8.69 12.24
CA ALA A 510 -20.76 -8.22 13.24
C ALA A 510 -21.45 -7.99 14.59
N ASP A 511 -21.93 -9.03 15.24
CA ASP A 511 -22.77 -8.93 16.46
C ASP A 511 -22.03 -8.44 17.72
N TRP A 512 -20.69 -8.42 17.71
CA TRP A 512 -19.86 -7.84 18.77
C TRP A 512 -19.82 -6.31 18.76
N THR A 513 -20.29 -5.64 17.70
CA THR A 513 -20.37 -4.18 17.58
C THR A 513 -21.67 -3.74 16.91
N SER A 514 -22.18 -2.53 17.18
CA SER A 514 -23.34 -2.04 16.42
C SER A 514 -22.96 -1.60 15.01
N TYR A 515 -21.74 -1.11 14.82
CA TYR A 515 -21.26 -0.58 13.56
C TYR A 515 -20.88 -1.69 12.59
N GLN A 516 -21.71 -1.86 11.57
CA GLN A 516 -21.53 -2.91 10.57
C GLN A 516 -20.43 -2.55 9.57
N GLN A 517 -19.92 -3.55 8.86
CA GLN A 517 -18.85 -3.36 7.88
C GLN A 517 -19.38 -2.73 6.59
N PHE A 518 -18.75 -1.63 6.16
CA PHE A 518 -19.07 -0.96 4.90
C PHE A 518 -18.77 -1.89 3.71
N GLY A 519 -19.63 -1.90 2.69
CA GLY A 519 -19.50 -2.74 1.50
C GLY A 519 -20.02 -4.16 1.71
N THR A 520 -19.70 -4.78 2.84
CA THR A 520 -20.13 -6.14 3.20
C THR A 520 -21.55 -6.19 3.73
N ALA A 521 -21.96 -5.26 4.60
CA ALA A 521 -23.31 -5.25 5.18
C ALA A 521 -24.25 -4.23 4.51
N PHE A 522 -23.70 -3.10 4.07
CA PHE A 522 -24.46 -2.02 3.44
C PHE A 522 -23.57 -1.23 2.48
N ALA A 523 -24.18 -0.57 1.51
CA ALA A 523 -23.47 0.19 0.50
C ALA A 523 -24.40 1.30 -0.07
N PRO A 524 -24.00 2.58 -0.08
CA PRO A 524 -24.70 3.58 -0.87
C PRO A 524 -24.47 3.34 -2.36
N ASP A 525 -25.46 3.68 -3.17
CA ASP A 525 -25.36 3.85 -4.61
C ASP A 525 -25.79 5.28 -4.92
N TYR A 526 -24.80 6.17 -5.00
CA TYR A 526 -25.04 7.60 -5.17
C TYR A 526 -25.65 7.93 -6.54
N ASP A 527 -25.29 7.19 -7.59
CA ASP A 527 -25.77 7.40 -8.96
C ASP A 527 -27.19 6.85 -9.13
N GLY A 528 -27.47 5.67 -8.58
CA GLY A 528 -28.81 5.08 -8.56
C GLY A 528 -29.75 5.70 -7.53
N GLY A 529 -29.23 6.49 -6.59
CA GLY A 529 -30.02 7.11 -5.52
C GLY A 529 -30.63 6.08 -4.59
N THR A 530 -29.86 5.07 -4.20
CA THR A 530 -30.32 4.01 -3.29
C THR A 530 -29.29 3.71 -2.22
N LEU A 531 -29.73 3.08 -1.13
CA LEU A 531 -28.88 2.53 -0.10
C LEU A 531 -29.18 1.02 0.00
N ARG A 532 -28.22 0.21 -0.44
CA ARG A 532 -28.31 -1.25 -0.45
C ARG A 532 -28.00 -1.81 0.92
N LEU A 533 -28.82 -2.76 1.37
CA LEU A 533 -28.49 -3.68 2.45
C LEU A 533 -28.19 -5.03 1.80
N THR A 534 -27.05 -5.64 2.15
CA THR A 534 -26.61 -6.86 1.46
C THR A 534 -27.39 -8.09 1.91
N ALA A 535 -27.33 -9.15 1.12
CA ALA A 535 -27.91 -10.44 1.48
C ALA A 535 -27.31 -10.99 2.77
N ASP A 536 -25.98 -10.87 2.95
CA ASP A 536 -25.30 -11.32 4.17
C ASP A 536 -25.83 -10.61 5.41
N PHE A 537 -26.02 -9.28 5.32
CA PHE A 537 -26.62 -8.53 6.41
C PHE A 537 -28.05 -8.99 6.69
N LEU A 538 -28.91 -9.00 5.68
CA LEU A 538 -30.34 -9.29 5.85
C LEU A 538 -30.59 -10.72 6.32
N ASN A 539 -29.85 -11.70 5.78
CA ASN A 539 -29.99 -13.10 6.16
C ASN A 539 -29.49 -13.40 7.59
N SER A 540 -28.61 -12.56 8.14
CA SER A 540 -28.16 -12.66 9.55
C SER A 540 -29.21 -12.14 10.56
N LEU A 541 -30.24 -11.43 10.10
CA LEU A 541 -31.25 -10.86 10.99
C LEU A 541 -32.25 -11.92 11.48
N LYS A 542 -32.69 -11.78 12.74
CA LYS A 542 -33.78 -12.57 13.32
C LYS A 542 -35.07 -12.34 12.55
N ASP A 543 -35.72 -13.43 12.15
CA ASP A 543 -36.96 -13.37 11.36
C ASP A 543 -38.12 -12.74 12.16
N GLY A 544 -38.86 -11.84 11.51
CA GLY A 544 -40.00 -11.11 12.08
C GLY A 544 -39.63 -10.06 13.13
N VAL A 545 -38.35 -9.86 13.46
CA VAL A 545 -37.91 -8.92 14.50
C VAL A 545 -37.41 -7.62 13.86
N PRO A 546 -38.00 -6.45 14.19
CA PRO A 546 -37.54 -5.18 13.65
C PRO A 546 -36.14 -4.80 14.15
N VAL A 547 -35.34 -4.25 13.23
CA VAL A 547 -34.00 -3.72 13.49
C VAL A 547 -34.00 -2.23 13.19
N THR A 548 -33.45 -1.44 14.12
CA THR A 548 -33.17 -0.02 13.91
C THR A 548 -31.79 0.15 13.33
N LEU A 549 -31.71 0.80 12.17
CA LEU A 549 -30.49 1.19 11.50
C LEU A 549 -30.25 2.68 11.72
N THR A 550 -29.04 3.05 12.10
CA THR A 550 -28.62 4.45 12.20
C THR A 550 -27.51 4.71 11.19
N PHE A 551 -27.80 5.46 10.14
CA PHE A 551 -26.83 5.87 9.14
C PHE A 551 -26.13 7.14 9.60
N HIS A 552 -24.81 7.10 9.65
CA HIS A 552 -23.96 8.24 10.01
C HIS A 552 -23.31 8.80 8.75
N PHE A 553 -23.41 10.11 8.54
CA PHE A 553 -22.88 10.79 7.36
C PHE A 553 -21.70 11.69 7.70
N TRP A 554 -20.84 11.96 6.72
CA TRP A 554 -19.63 12.76 6.88
C TRP A 554 -19.90 14.22 7.23
N SER A 555 -21.10 14.74 6.95
CA SER A 555 -21.52 16.05 7.46
C SER A 555 -21.77 16.11 8.98
N GLY A 556 -21.85 14.95 9.63
CA GLY A 556 -22.33 14.78 11.00
C GLY A 556 -23.84 14.54 11.12
N ALA A 557 -24.59 14.52 10.00
CA ALA A 557 -25.99 14.13 10.02
C ALA A 557 -26.15 12.64 10.35
N THR A 558 -27.27 12.31 11.00
CA THR A 558 -27.72 10.93 11.20
C THR A 558 -29.11 10.75 10.60
N VAL A 559 -29.38 9.56 10.06
CA VAL A 559 -30.70 9.17 9.54
C VAL A 559 -31.05 7.79 10.09
N THR A 560 -32.23 7.69 10.69
CA THR A 560 -32.74 6.43 11.24
C THR A 560 -33.65 5.74 10.24
N TYR A 561 -33.53 4.42 10.14
CA TYR A 561 -34.34 3.57 9.27
C TYR A 561 -34.68 2.29 10.00
N GLN A 562 -35.89 1.76 9.83
CA GLN A 562 -36.28 0.48 10.41
C GLN A 562 -36.34 -0.57 9.32
N VAL A 563 -35.85 -1.77 9.59
CA VAL A 563 -35.96 -2.91 8.67
C VAL A 563 -36.49 -4.13 9.41
N THR A 564 -37.40 -4.87 8.77
CA THR A 564 -37.92 -6.14 9.27
C THR A 564 -37.84 -7.17 8.14
N ARG A 565 -37.11 -8.25 8.40
CA ARG A 565 -37.10 -9.43 7.52
C ARG A 565 -38.24 -10.38 7.91
N SER A 566 -38.95 -10.93 6.93
CA SER A 566 -39.93 -12.00 7.10
C SER A 566 -39.76 -13.01 5.96
N GLY A 567 -39.16 -14.16 6.27
CA GLY A 567 -38.65 -15.10 5.28
C GLY A 567 -37.65 -14.42 4.35
N ASP A 568 -37.96 -14.41 3.06
CA ASP A 568 -37.17 -13.72 2.03
C ASP A 568 -37.63 -12.28 1.78
N THR A 569 -38.76 -11.86 2.35
CA THR A 569 -39.28 -10.50 2.19
C THR A 569 -38.66 -9.57 3.22
N VAL A 570 -38.34 -8.35 2.83
CA VAL A 570 -37.79 -7.32 3.70
C VAL A 570 -38.59 -6.05 3.52
N THR A 571 -39.14 -5.53 4.63
CA THR A 571 -39.82 -4.23 4.67
C THR A 571 -38.92 -3.23 5.36
N GLY A 572 -38.71 -2.08 4.73
CA GLY A 572 -37.99 -0.96 5.31
C GLY A 572 -38.86 0.29 5.41
N THR A 573 -38.72 1.00 6.51
CA THR A 573 -39.52 2.19 6.83
C THR A 573 -38.60 3.33 7.27
N ALA A 574 -38.76 4.50 6.66
CA ALA A 574 -38.08 5.71 7.10
C ALA A 574 -38.65 6.17 8.44
N VAL A 575 -37.77 6.46 9.40
CA VAL A 575 -38.17 6.99 10.71
C VAL A 575 -38.07 8.51 10.65
N SER A 576 -39.21 9.20 10.77
CA SER A 576 -39.34 10.66 10.69
C SER A 576 -38.80 11.39 11.90
#